data_AF-W9QV49-F1
#
_entry.id   AF-W9QV49-F1
#
_cell.length_a   1.000
_cell.length_b   1.000
_cell.length_c   1.000
_cell.angle_alpha   90.00
_cell.angle_beta   90.00
_cell.angle_gamma   90.00
#
_symmetry.space_group_name_H-M   'P 1'
#
loop_
_entity.id
_entity.type
_entity.pdbx_description
1 polymer ?
#
loop_
_entity_poly.entity_id
_entity_poly.type
_entity_poly.pdbx_seq_one_letter_code
_entity_poly.pdbx_strand_id
1 'polypeptide(L)'
;MENMESTTLSEFQQKTPINKRGMGLSNAPDFFVLSICSVMFLLLLREHEKRVIIPPDGYLKSVRNLCSKYNVLMIADEIQSGLARSGKLLACDWEEVRPDVVILGKALGGGVIPVSAVLADKDVMLCIRPGEHGSTFGGNPLASAVAIASLDVIRDEKLAHRSAQIGLELENQLLKIQQQFPDYIKEVRGRGLFSAVELNSKNLFPISAYDICLKLKERGVLAKPTHDTIIRLTPPLSMSLDELQEGLNALREVLELDLPELQKTKPKDIPPSASDTCDRCGRNLYASTDKDV
;
A
#
# COMPACT_ATOMS: atom_id res chain seq x y z
N MET A 1 -8.19 20.48 16.19
CA MET A 1 -9.06 19.34 16.55
C MET A 1 -10.51 19.60 16.12
N GLU A 2 -11.12 20.74 16.45
CA GLU A 2 -12.51 21.06 16.05
C GLU A 2 -12.77 21.11 14.53
N ASN A 3 -11.79 21.55 13.73
CA ASN A 3 -11.94 21.64 12.26
C ASN A 3 -11.88 20.28 11.53
N MET A 4 -11.37 19.22 12.17
CA MET A 4 -11.36 17.87 11.55
C MET A 4 -12.68 17.15 11.80
N GLU A 5 -13.23 17.28 13.02
CA GLU A 5 -14.51 16.69 13.39
C GLU A 5 -15.67 17.26 12.58
N SER A 6 -15.69 18.59 12.35
CA SER A 6 -16.77 19.26 11.62
C SER A 6 -16.84 18.88 10.15
N THR A 7 -15.70 18.73 9.46
CA THR A 7 -15.66 18.30 8.05
C THR A 7 -16.14 16.86 7.90
N THR A 8 -15.71 15.95 8.78
CA THR A 8 -16.18 14.55 8.76
C THR A 8 -17.67 14.40 9.10
N LEU A 9 -18.21 15.25 9.98
CA LEU A 9 -19.61 15.19 10.41
C LEU A 9 -20.58 15.77 9.36
N SER A 10 -20.20 16.86 8.67
CA SER A 10 -21.06 17.48 7.65
C SER A 10 -21.25 16.60 6.42
N GLU A 11 -20.22 15.83 6.05
CA GLU A 11 -20.29 14.88 4.92
C GLU A 11 -21.10 13.62 5.27
N PHE A 12 -21.13 13.24 6.56
CA PHE A 12 -21.82 12.06 7.07
C PHE A 12 -23.35 12.16 6.97
N GLN A 13 -23.92 13.36 7.08
CA GLN A 13 -25.38 13.56 7.17
C GLN A 13 -26.10 13.71 5.81
N GLN A 14 -25.40 13.97 4.72
CA GLN A 14 -26.04 14.38 3.46
C GLN A 14 -26.38 13.25 2.46
N LYS A 15 -25.95 11.99 2.64
CA LYS A 15 -25.90 11.03 1.50
C LYS A 15 -26.53 9.63 1.64
N THR A 16 -27.34 9.30 2.66
CA THR A 16 -27.94 7.94 2.74
C THR A 16 -29.43 7.90 3.11
N PRO A 17 -30.34 7.58 2.17
CA PRO A 17 -31.67 7.07 2.50
C PRO A 17 -31.64 5.55 2.72
N ILE A 18 -32.41 5.07 3.70
CA ILE A 18 -32.41 3.70 4.22
C ILE A 18 -33.57 2.89 3.60
N ASN A 19 -33.36 1.63 3.17
CA ASN A 19 -34.45 0.70 2.84
C ASN A 19 -34.26 -0.67 3.55
N LYS A 20 -35.21 -1.03 4.43
CA LYS A 20 -35.10 -2.11 5.45
C LYS A 20 -35.77 -3.45 5.10
N ARG A 21 -36.14 -3.75 3.85
CA ARG A 21 -37.06 -4.89 3.56
C ARG A 21 -36.46 -6.19 2.96
N GLY A 22 -35.15 -6.31 2.77
CA GLY A 22 -34.60 -7.37 1.91
C GLY A 22 -33.97 -8.63 2.55
N MET A 23 -33.57 -8.62 3.84
CA MET A 23 -32.52 -9.55 4.29
C MET A 23 -32.85 -10.51 5.45
N GLY A 24 -34.11 -10.76 5.79
CA GLY A 24 -34.50 -11.97 6.55
C GLY A 24 -33.72 -12.33 7.85
N LEU A 25 -33.10 -11.36 8.52
CA LEU A 25 -32.33 -11.53 9.76
C LEU A 25 -33.21 -11.09 10.93
N SER A 26 -34.00 -11.99 11.51
CA SER A 26 -34.98 -11.63 12.55
C SER A 26 -34.44 -11.66 13.98
N ASN A 27 -33.24 -12.21 14.25
CA ASN A 27 -32.72 -12.39 15.61
C ASN A 27 -31.19 -12.18 15.76
N ALA A 28 -30.53 -11.51 14.82
CA ALA A 28 -29.17 -11.01 15.07
C ALA A 28 -29.30 -9.72 15.91
N PRO A 29 -28.44 -9.43 16.90
CA PRO A 29 -28.29 -8.05 17.36
C PRO A 29 -28.06 -7.19 16.12
N ASP A 30 -28.55 -5.95 16.11
CA ASP A 30 -28.39 -5.01 14.99
C ASP A 30 -26.88 -4.73 14.75
N PHE A 31 -26.19 -5.70 14.15
CA PHE A 31 -24.91 -5.52 13.52
C PHE A 31 -25.22 -4.73 12.27
N PHE A 32 -25.19 -3.41 12.42
CA PHE A 32 -24.84 -2.59 11.30
C PHE A 32 -23.42 -2.99 10.90
N VAL A 33 -23.31 -3.92 9.94
CA VAL A 33 -22.25 -3.79 8.96
C VAL A 33 -22.58 -2.50 8.23
N LEU A 34 -22.13 -1.40 8.80
CA LEU A 34 -21.65 -0.35 7.95
C LEU A 34 -20.54 -0.99 7.10
N SER A 35 -20.94 -1.48 5.93
CA SER A 35 -20.16 -1.20 4.74
C SER A 35 -20.35 0.30 4.46
N ILE A 36 -19.79 1.11 5.36
CA ILE A 36 -19.07 2.31 4.97
C ILE A 36 -17.74 1.71 4.52
N CYS A 37 -17.36 1.50 3.26
CA CYS A 37 -17.73 2.00 1.93
C CYS A 37 -17.76 3.52 1.69
N SER A 38 -17.72 4.35 2.75
CA SER A 38 -17.58 5.81 2.64
C SER A 38 -16.82 6.36 3.85
N VAL A 39 -15.77 5.71 4.33
CA VAL A 39 -14.49 5.65 3.66
C VAL A 39 -14.21 4.23 3.15
N MET A 40 -14.59 3.95 1.90
CA MET A 40 -13.87 3.00 1.07
C MET A 40 -12.45 3.54 0.87
N PHE A 41 -11.62 3.48 1.90
CA PHE A 41 -10.17 3.50 1.75
C PHE A 41 -9.66 2.08 1.54
N LEU A 42 -10.46 1.15 0.97
CA LEU A 42 -9.87 -0.03 0.31
C LEU A 42 -9.43 0.30 -1.11
N LEU A 43 -10.06 1.28 -1.76
CA LEU A 43 -9.54 1.88 -3.01
C LEU A 43 -8.32 2.74 -2.72
N LEU A 44 -8.37 3.52 -1.64
CA LEU A 44 -7.23 4.34 -1.26
C LEU A 44 -6.17 3.58 -0.45
N LEU A 45 -6.39 2.54 0.37
CA LEU A 45 -5.26 1.77 0.92
C LEU A 45 -4.53 0.98 -0.17
N ARG A 46 -5.20 0.39 -1.17
CA ARG A 46 -4.44 -0.25 -2.26
C ARG A 46 -3.69 0.75 -3.12
N GLU A 47 -4.26 1.90 -3.42
CA GLU A 47 -3.54 2.96 -4.14
C GLU A 47 -2.49 3.65 -3.27
N HIS A 48 -2.77 3.95 -2.01
CA HIS A 48 -1.86 4.53 -1.01
C HIS A 48 -0.74 3.57 -0.68
N GLU A 49 -0.97 2.26 -0.60
CA GLU A 49 0.10 1.26 -0.45
C GLU A 49 0.97 1.22 -1.71
N LYS A 50 0.35 1.24 -2.90
CA LYS A 50 1.09 1.31 -4.16
C LYS A 50 1.90 2.61 -4.27
N ARG A 51 1.41 3.70 -3.69
CA ARG A 51 2.03 5.04 -3.67
C ARG A 51 2.82 5.35 -2.40
N VAL A 52 2.83 4.43 -1.44
CA VAL A 52 3.39 4.57 -0.07
C VAL A 52 2.99 5.89 0.59
N ILE A 53 1.69 6.17 0.70
CA ILE A 53 1.18 7.36 1.38
C ILE A 53 1.03 7.05 2.87
N ILE A 54 1.71 7.83 3.70
CA ILE A 54 1.69 7.69 5.16
C ILE A 54 0.59 8.61 5.70
N PRO A 55 -0.36 8.09 6.49
CA PRO A 55 -1.34 8.95 7.13
C PRO A 55 -0.66 9.89 8.15
N PRO A 56 -1.18 11.11 8.35
CA PRO A 56 -0.69 12.00 9.39
C PRO A 56 -0.81 11.35 10.77
N ASP A 57 0.08 11.72 11.70
CA ASP A 57 0.07 11.19 13.06
C ASP A 57 -1.28 11.44 13.75
N GLY A 58 -1.81 10.39 14.39
CA GLY A 58 -3.09 10.43 15.11
C GLY A 58 -4.31 10.17 14.23
N TYR A 59 -4.11 9.99 12.92
CA TYR A 59 -5.17 9.61 12.01
C TYR A 59 -5.75 8.24 12.37
N LEU A 60 -4.91 7.22 12.58
CA LEU A 60 -5.40 5.87 12.90
C LEU A 60 -6.11 5.85 14.26
N LYS A 61 -5.59 6.57 15.26
CA LYS A 61 -6.27 6.75 16.55
C LYS A 61 -7.65 7.39 16.39
N SER A 62 -7.75 8.42 15.55
CA SER A 62 -9.04 9.11 15.29
C SER A 62 -10.04 8.17 14.62
N VAL A 63 -9.59 7.39 13.62
CA VAL A 63 -10.42 6.36 12.97
C VAL A 63 -10.90 5.33 14.00
N ARG A 64 -10.00 4.80 14.84
CA ARG A 64 -10.36 3.83 15.88
C ARG A 64 -11.42 4.37 16.84
N ASN A 65 -11.26 5.62 17.29
CA ASN A 65 -12.21 6.27 18.19
C ASN A 65 -13.60 6.43 17.54
N LEU A 66 -13.65 6.82 16.26
CA LEU A 66 -14.89 6.91 15.51
C LEU A 66 -15.55 5.55 15.32
N CYS A 67 -14.78 4.52 14.94
CA CYS A 67 -15.27 3.15 14.81
C CYS A 67 -15.92 2.66 16.12
N SER A 68 -15.26 2.88 17.25
CA SER A 68 -15.81 2.52 18.57
C SER A 68 -17.05 3.33 18.94
N LYS A 69 -17.07 4.64 18.66
CA LYS A 69 -18.21 5.53 18.95
C LYS A 69 -19.47 5.12 18.18
N TYR A 70 -19.33 4.68 16.94
CA TYR A 70 -20.45 4.36 16.05
C TYR A 70 -20.72 2.85 15.92
N ASN A 71 -20.09 2.02 16.74
CA ASN A 71 -20.21 0.55 16.68
C ASN A 71 -19.92 -0.01 15.27
N VAL A 72 -18.81 0.45 14.66
CA VAL A 72 -18.34 0.04 13.34
C VAL A 72 -17.06 -0.76 13.50
N LEU A 73 -16.95 -1.88 12.79
CA LEU A 73 -15.73 -2.69 12.76
C LEU A 73 -14.61 -1.95 12.03
N MET A 74 -13.45 -1.83 12.67
CA MET A 74 -12.21 -1.38 12.06
C MET A 74 -11.44 -2.58 11.49
N ILE A 75 -11.21 -2.56 10.17
CA ILE A 75 -10.42 -3.59 9.48
C ILE A 75 -9.09 -2.96 9.04
N ALA A 76 -7.97 -3.53 9.46
CA ALA A 76 -6.64 -3.17 8.99
C ALA A 76 -6.19 -4.15 7.90
N ASP A 77 -6.07 -3.67 6.66
CA ASP A 77 -5.39 -4.40 5.58
C ASP A 77 -3.88 -4.19 5.74
N GLU A 78 -3.20 -5.21 6.26
CA GLU A 78 -1.76 -5.21 6.56
C GLU A 78 -1.01 -6.15 5.60
N ILE A 79 -1.60 -6.47 4.44
CA ILE A 79 -0.99 -7.40 3.49
C ILE A 79 0.34 -6.85 2.94
N GLN A 80 0.49 -5.52 2.71
CA GLN A 80 1.79 -4.93 2.37
C GLN A 80 2.53 -4.36 3.57
N SER A 81 1.84 -3.60 4.43
CA SER A 81 2.47 -2.78 5.47
C SER A 81 2.87 -3.57 6.72
N GLY A 82 2.24 -4.72 6.95
CA GLY A 82 2.45 -5.56 8.12
C GLY A 82 3.66 -6.48 7.99
N LEU A 83 3.78 -7.39 8.95
CA LEU A 83 4.82 -8.40 9.04
C LEU A 83 6.22 -7.79 8.91
N ALA A 84 6.53 -6.83 9.80
CA ALA A 84 7.81 -6.13 9.89
C ALA A 84 8.14 -5.14 8.76
N ARG A 85 7.34 -5.08 7.68
CA ARG A 85 7.61 -4.21 6.52
C ARG A 85 7.76 -2.74 6.90
N SER A 86 6.84 -2.19 7.68
CA SER A 86 6.84 -0.80 8.09
C SER A 86 7.76 -0.46 9.28
N GLY A 87 8.54 -1.42 9.79
CA GLY A 87 9.38 -1.24 10.98
C GLY A 87 8.71 -1.60 12.32
N LYS A 88 7.43 -2.02 12.28
CA LYS A 88 6.69 -2.64 13.38
C LYS A 88 6.11 -3.97 12.92
N LEU A 89 5.65 -4.82 13.84
CA LEU A 89 5.05 -6.09 13.47
C LEU A 89 3.80 -5.85 12.61
N LEU A 90 2.89 -4.99 13.06
CA LEU A 90 1.80 -4.42 12.27
C LEU A 90 2.03 -2.91 12.12
N ALA A 91 1.65 -2.31 11.00
CA ALA A 91 1.76 -0.87 10.82
C ALA A 91 0.87 -0.09 11.79
N CYS A 92 -0.29 -0.64 12.19
CA CYS A 92 -1.16 -0.03 13.19
C CYS A 92 -0.49 0.11 14.59
N ASP A 93 0.53 -0.69 14.88
CA ASP A 93 1.28 -0.63 16.14
C ASP A 93 2.08 0.69 16.29
N TRP A 94 2.35 1.41 15.19
CA TRP A 94 2.98 2.72 15.25
C TRP A 94 2.13 3.76 16.00
N GLU A 95 0.82 3.59 15.97
CA GLU A 95 -0.12 4.44 16.71
C GLU A 95 -0.78 3.69 17.87
N GLU A 96 -0.29 2.51 18.24
CA GLU A 96 -0.88 1.68 19.31
C GLU A 96 -2.37 1.40 19.11
N VAL A 97 -2.79 1.28 17.84
CA VAL A 97 -4.19 1.04 17.47
C VAL A 97 -4.42 -0.44 17.29
N ARG A 98 -5.43 -0.97 17.99
CA ARG A 98 -5.92 -2.34 17.82
C ARG A 98 -7.19 -2.36 16.94
N PRO A 99 -7.11 -2.82 15.69
CA PRO A 99 -8.28 -3.01 14.83
C PRO A 99 -9.10 -4.23 15.29
N ASP A 100 -10.36 -4.31 14.85
CA ASP A 100 -11.26 -5.44 15.14
C ASP A 100 -10.97 -6.63 14.22
N VAL A 101 -10.46 -6.35 13.01
CA VAL A 101 -10.02 -7.35 12.02
C VAL A 101 -8.66 -6.94 11.44
N VAL A 102 -7.75 -7.91 11.27
CA VAL A 102 -6.47 -7.74 10.57
C VAL A 102 -6.41 -8.70 9.39
N ILE A 103 -6.01 -8.19 8.22
CA ILE A 103 -5.78 -9.00 7.02
C ILE A 103 -4.29 -9.09 6.77
N LEU A 104 -3.77 -10.31 6.66
CA LEU A 104 -2.37 -10.62 6.40
C LEU A 104 -2.20 -11.47 5.14
N GLY A 105 -1.02 -11.39 4.54
CA GLY A 105 -0.62 -12.23 3.41
C GLY A 105 0.82 -11.96 3.02
N LYS A 106 1.15 -12.11 1.72
CA LYS A 106 2.48 -11.83 1.15
C LYS A 106 3.63 -12.44 1.97
N ALA A 107 4.24 -11.64 2.85
CA ALA A 107 5.33 -12.08 3.73
C ALA A 107 4.94 -13.27 4.63
N LEU A 108 3.64 -13.47 4.90
CA LEU A 108 3.16 -14.63 5.65
C LEU A 108 3.56 -15.95 4.97
N GLY A 109 3.56 -15.99 3.64
CA GLY A 109 4.00 -17.16 2.88
C GLY A 109 5.51 -17.26 2.66
N GLY A 110 6.29 -16.30 3.17
CA GLY A 110 7.76 -16.25 3.01
C GLY A 110 8.26 -16.21 1.56
N GLY A 111 7.38 -15.95 0.59
CA GLY A 111 7.68 -16.10 -0.84
C GLY A 111 7.74 -17.55 -1.34
N VAL A 112 7.47 -18.53 -0.46
CA VAL A 112 7.56 -19.98 -0.78
C VAL A 112 6.20 -20.53 -1.25
N ILE A 113 5.12 -20.18 -0.57
CA ILE A 113 3.77 -20.64 -0.90
C ILE A 113 2.73 -19.53 -0.66
N PRO A 114 1.64 -19.43 -1.44
CA PRO A 114 0.60 -18.45 -1.19
C PRO A 114 -0.09 -18.71 0.16
N VAL A 115 0.01 -17.73 1.07
CA VAL A 115 -0.68 -17.74 2.37
C VAL A 115 -1.29 -16.37 2.64
N SER A 116 -2.52 -16.38 3.12
CA SER A 116 -3.20 -15.21 3.69
C SER A 116 -3.96 -15.62 4.95
N ALA A 117 -4.21 -14.65 5.83
CA ALA A 117 -4.97 -14.85 7.06
C ALA A 117 -5.89 -13.66 7.31
N VAL A 118 -7.06 -13.94 7.87
CA VAL A 118 -7.97 -12.93 8.44
C VAL A 118 -8.07 -13.23 9.93
N LEU A 119 -7.63 -12.30 10.75
CA LEU A 119 -7.69 -12.38 12.20
C LEU A 119 -8.79 -11.45 12.67
N ALA A 120 -9.65 -11.90 13.58
CA ALA A 120 -10.68 -11.06 14.17
C ALA A 120 -10.98 -11.51 15.60
N ASP A 121 -11.64 -10.65 16.37
CA ASP A 121 -12.17 -11.02 17.68
C ASP A 121 -13.24 -12.11 17.56
N LYS A 122 -13.46 -12.84 18.66
CA LYS A 122 -14.34 -14.03 18.68
C LYS A 122 -15.77 -13.69 18.29
N ASP A 123 -16.28 -12.57 18.77
CA ASP A 123 -17.62 -12.07 18.45
C ASP A 123 -17.80 -11.76 16.97
N VAL A 124 -16.73 -11.32 16.28
CA VAL A 124 -16.73 -11.15 14.82
C VAL A 124 -16.56 -12.49 14.11
N MET A 125 -15.54 -13.27 14.47
CA MET A 125 -15.17 -14.50 13.76
C MET A 125 -16.23 -15.61 13.90
N LEU A 126 -16.90 -15.71 15.05
CA LEU A 126 -17.94 -16.72 15.31
C LEU A 126 -19.29 -16.39 14.66
N CYS A 127 -19.42 -15.22 14.00
CA CYS A 127 -20.56 -14.97 13.13
C CYS A 127 -20.55 -15.87 11.87
N ILE A 128 -19.37 -16.35 11.45
CA ILE A 128 -19.23 -17.27 10.31
C ILE A 128 -19.56 -18.70 10.76
N ARG A 129 -20.54 -19.32 10.13
CA ARG A 129 -21.01 -20.68 10.47
C ARG A 129 -20.45 -21.74 9.53
N PRO A 130 -20.44 -23.02 9.97
CA PRO A 130 -20.05 -24.13 9.10
C PRO A 130 -20.86 -24.13 7.79
N GLY A 131 -20.17 -24.20 6.65
CA GLY A 131 -20.77 -24.19 5.32
C GLY A 131 -20.86 -22.82 4.64
N GLU A 132 -20.58 -21.72 5.34
CA GLU A 132 -20.69 -20.35 4.77
C GLU A 132 -19.41 -19.88 4.08
N HIS A 133 -18.25 -20.39 4.50
CA HIS A 133 -16.95 -20.05 3.93
C HIS A 133 -16.11 -21.32 3.74
N GLY A 134 -15.36 -21.36 2.64
CA GLY A 134 -14.48 -22.48 2.34
C GLY A 134 -13.49 -22.16 1.23
N SER A 135 -12.38 -22.88 1.22
CA SER A 135 -11.38 -22.86 0.17
C SER A 135 -10.69 -24.21 0.13
N THR A 136 -10.58 -24.82 -1.06
CA THR A 136 -9.95 -26.14 -1.24
C THR A 136 -8.54 -26.21 -0.66
N PHE A 137 -7.79 -25.11 -0.74
CA PHE A 137 -6.42 -25.00 -0.21
C PHE A 137 -6.36 -24.26 1.13
N GLY A 138 -7.49 -23.80 1.67
CA GLY A 138 -7.57 -23.07 2.92
C GLY A 138 -7.12 -23.94 4.10
N GLY A 139 -6.20 -23.43 4.92
CA GLY A 139 -5.72 -24.14 6.12
C GLY A 139 -4.93 -25.42 5.85
N ASN A 140 -4.36 -25.58 4.65
CA ASN A 140 -3.56 -26.76 4.35
C ASN A 140 -2.27 -26.80 5.23
N PRO A 141 -1.83 -27.99 5.68
CA PRO A 141 -0.77 -28.12 6.67
C PRO A 141 0.59 -27.59 6.20
N LEU A 142 0.89 -27.67 4.89
CA LEU A 142 2.13 -27.15 4.33
C LEU A 142 2.19 -25.62 4.41
N ALA A 143 1.11 -24.94 3.98
CA ALA A 143 0.99 -23.49 4.11
C ALA A 143 1.05 -23.03 5.57
N SER A 144 0.41 -23.76 6.49
CA SER A 144 0.48 -23.46 7.92
C SER A 144 1.91 -23.59 8.47
N ALA A 145 2.66 -24.64 8.10
CA ALA A 145 4.04 -24.82 8.52
C ALA A 145 4.95 -23.69 7.98
N VAL A 146 4.80 -23.31 6.71
CA VAL A 146 5.54 -22.18 6.12
C VAL A 146 5.20 -20.86 6.81
N ALA A 147 3.92 -20.63 7.14
CA ALA A 147 3.50 -19.43 7.83
C ALA A 147 4.14 -19.30 9.21
N ILE A 148 4.18 -20.41 9.98
CA ILE A 148 4.86 -20.45 11.27
C ILE A 148 6.35 -20.15 11.11
N ALA A 149 7.03 -20.81 10.17
CA ALA A 149 8.45 -20.60 9.94
C ALA A 149 8.76 -19.14 9.52
N SER A 150 7.92 -18.53 8.67
CA SER A 150 8.07 -17.12 8.28
C SER A 150 7.96 -16.17 9.49
N LEU A 151 6.97 -16.41 10.36
CA LEU A 151 6.78 -15.62 11.58
C LEU A 151 7.93 -15.82 12.58
N ASP A 152 8.45 -17.04 12.72
CA ASP A 152 9.62 -17.34 13.55
C ASP A 152 10.84 -16.57 13.06
N VAL A 153 11.12 -16.56 11.75
CA VAL A 153 12.22 -15.75 11.17
C VAL A 153 12.04 -14.26 11.46
N ILE A 154 10.84 -13.71 11.26
CA ILE A 154 10.55 -12.30 11.56
C ILE A 154 10.85 -11.96 13.02
N ARG A 155 10.47 -12.84 13.95
CA ARG A 155 10.69 -12.68 15.39
C ARG A 155 12.15 -12.83 15.76
N ASP A 156 12.77 -13.94 15.38
CA ASP A 156 14.07 -14.39 15.87
C ASP A 156 15.20 -13.53 15.30
N GLU A 157 15.10 -13.11 14.03
CA GLU A 157 16.03 -12.17 13.41
C GLU A 157 15.70 -10.69 13.68
N LYS A 158 14.66 -10.42 14.48
CA LYS A 158 14.19 -9.07 14.86
C LYS A 158 13.96 -8.17 13.63
N LEU A 159 13.32 -8.71 12.59
CA LEU A 159 13.19 -8.03 11.30
C LEU A 159 12.40 -6.72 11.36
N ALA A 160 11.48 -6.57 12.31
CA ALA A 160 10.78 -5.29 12.52
C ALA A 160 11.76 -4.18 12.95
N HIS A 161 12.61 -4.46 13.92
CA HIS A 161 13.63 -3.51 14.37
C HIS A 161 14.65 -3.22 13.27
N ARG A 162 15.12 -4.26 12.56
CA ARG A 162 16.02 -4.10 11.41
C ARG A 162 15.40 -3.22 10.32
N SER A 163 14.14 -3.46 9.97
CA SER A 163 13.40 -2.67 8.99
C SER A 163 13.29 -1.20 9.41
N ALA A 164 13.03 -0.92 10.68
CA ALA A 164 13.02 0.46 11.19
C ALA A 164 14.40 1.13 11.08
N GLN A 165 15.48 0.43 11.45
CA GLN A 165 16.85 0.97 11.40
C GLN A 165 17.34 1.22 9.98
N ILE A 166 17.26 0.22 9.09
CA ILE A 166 17.71 0.35 7.70
C ILE A 166 16.77 1.26 6.92
N GLY A 167 15.48 1.25 7.23
CA GLY A 167 14.50 2.16 6.67
C GLY A 167 14.83 3.63 6.94
N LEU A 168 15.28 3.96 8.15
CA LEU A 168 15.73 5.31 8.49
C LEU A 168 16.97 5.72 7.68
N GLU A 169 17.94 4.81 7.50
CA GLU A 169 19.10 5.08 6.66
C GLU A 169 18.72 5.27 5.19
N LEU A 170 17.85 4.41 4.66
CA LEU A 170 17.31 4.52 3.31
C LEU A 170 16.62 5.88 3.10
N GLU A 171 15.76 6.29 4.04
CA GLU A 171 15.08 7.59 3.99
C GLU A 171 16.08 8.75 3.98
N ASN A 172 17.04 8.76 4.92
CA ASN A 172 18.05 9.80 5.01
C ASN A 172 18.87 9.93 3.71
N GLN A 173 19.25 8.81 3.10
CA GLN A 173 20.02 8.82 1.87
C GLN A 173 19.17 9.24 0.66
N LEU A 174 17.91 8.80 0.58
CA LEU A 174 16.99 9.26 -0.45
C LEU A 174 16.72 10.76 -0.35
N LEU A 175 16.60 11.32 0.86
CA LEU A 175 16.47 12.76 1.08
C LEU A 175 17.73 13.53 0.62
N LYS A 176 18.94 12.99 0.84
CA LYS A 176 20.17 13.58 0.28
C LYS A 176 20.16 13.55 -1.24
N ILE A 177 19.72 12.46 -1.87
CA ILE A 177 19.58 12.38 -3.33
C ILE A 177 18.53 13.39 -3.81
N GLN A 178 17.39 13.54 -3.11
CA GLN A 178 16.39 14.55 -3.42
C GLN A 178 16.98 15.98 -3.38
N GLN A 179 17.82 16.28 -2.39
CA GLN A 179 18.49 17.59 -2.30
C GLN A 179 19.48 17.82 -3.45
N GLN A 180 20.10 16.76 -3.99
CA GLN A 180 20.99 16.84 -5.16
C GLN A 180 20.20 16.97 -6.46
N PHE A 181 19.01 16.37 -6.55
CA PHE A 181 18.15 16.35 -7.74
C PHE A 181 16.72 16.88 -7.46
N PRO A 182 16.58 18.12 -6.96
CA PRO A 182 15.27 18.66 -6.54
C PRO A 182 14.30 18.86 -7.72
N ASP A 183 14.84 19.03 -8.92
CA ASP A 183 14.04 19.16 -10.14
C ASP A 183 13.44 17.82 -10.60
N TYR A 184 14.02 16.69 -10.19
CA TYR A 184 13.58 15.35 -10.63
C TYR A 184 12.78 14.63 -9.56
N ILE A 185 13.13 14.80 -8.28
CA ILE A 185 12.46 14.14 -7.16
C ILE A 185 11.56 15.15 -6.45
N LYS A 186 10.25 14.94 -6.57
CA LYS A 186 9.24 15.76 -5.92
C LYS A 186 9.14 15.46 -4.42
N GLU A 187 9.12 14.19 -4.06
CA GLU A 187 8.92 13.76 -2.67
C GLU A 187 9.55 12.40 -2.41
N VAL A 188 10.14 12.24 -1.23
CA VAL A 188 10.51 10.94 -0.67
C VAL A 188 9.60 10.69 0.52
N ARG A 189 8.99 9.51 0.58
CA ARG A 189 8.15 9.11 1.69
C ARG A 189 8.25 7.62 1.95
N GLY A 190 8.22 7.23 3.21
CA GLY A 190 8.24 5.82 3.59
C GLY A 190 8.22 5.62 5.10
N ARG A 191 8.03 4.37 5.52
CA ARG A 191 8.19 3.96 6.92
C ARG A 191 8.83 2.58 6.96
N GLY A 192 9.93 2.44 7.68
CA GLY A 192 10.76 1.23 7.60
C GLY A 192 11.25 0.98 6.17
N LEU A 193 11.33 -0.28 5.74
CA LEU A 193 11.67 -0.65 4.36
C LEU A 193 10.46 -0.62 3.41
N PHE A 194 9.51 0.28 3.66
CA PHE A 194 8.37 0.55 2.81
C PHE A 194 8.44 2.00 2.34
N SER A 195 9.14 2.23 1.23
CA SER A 195 9.47 3.59 0.76
C SER A 195 9.11 3.79 -0.71
N ALA A 196 8.87 5.05 -1.07
CA ALA A 196 8.61 5.49 -2.42
C ALA A 196 9.32 6.82 -2.70
N VAL A 197 9.73 6.97 -3.95
CA VAL A 197 10.25 8.21 -4.53
C VAL A 197 9.23 8.67 -5.56
N GLU A 198 8.60 9.82 -5.32
CA GLU A 198 7.74 10.49 -6.29
C GLU A 198 8.57 11.44 -7.14
N LEU A 199 8.46 11.24 -8.44
CA LEU A 199 9.16 11.98 -9.47
C LEU A 199 8.34 13.20 -9.91
N ASN A 200 9.04 14.27 -10.28
CA ASN A 200 8.42 15.45 -10.84
C ASN A 200 8.09 15.24 -12.32
N SER A 201 6.87 14.76 -12.59
CA SER A 201 6.41 14.45 -13.95
C SER A 201 6.52 15.63 -14.92
N LYS A 202 6.35 16.87 -14.45
CA LYS A 202 6.45 18.06 -15.32
C LYS A 202 7.86 18.27 -15.84
N ASN A 203 8.86 18.09 -14.98
CA ASN A 203 10.27 18.30 -15.32
C ASN A 203 10.86 17.10 -16.07
N LEU A 204 10.30 15.91 -15.85
CA LEU A 204 10.79 14.68 -16.45
C LEU A 204 10.11 14.32 -17.76
N PHE A 205 8.95 14.88 -18.08
CA PHE A 205 8.21 14.57 -19.31
C PHE A 205 9.13 14.69 -20.56
N PRO A 206 9.16 13.66 -21.44
CA PRO A 206 8.29 12.48 -21.51
C PRO A 206 8.80 11.21 -20.77
N ILE A 207 9.80 11.32 -19.90
CA ILE A 207 10.37 10.21 -19.11
C ILE A 207 9.42 9.85 -17.97
N SER A 208 9.13 8.56 -17.82
CA SER A 208 8.33 8.02 -16.73
C SER A 208 9.19 7.27 -15.70
N ALA A 209 8.60 6.96 -14.54
CA ALA A 209 9.18 6.08 -13.54
C ALA A 209 9.57 4.71 -14.12
N TYR A 210 8.86 4.23 -15.15
CA TYR A 210 9.18 2.98 -15.84
C TYR A 210 10.52 3.06 -16.57
N ASP A 211 10.79 4.17 -17.27
CA ASP A 211 12.07 4.37 -17.98
C ASP A 211 13.25 4.37 -16.99
N ILE A 212 13.09 5.05 -15.85
CA ILE A 212 14.10 5.06 -14.78
C ILE A 212 14.29 3.65 -14.21
N CYS A 213 13.21 2.88 -14.01
CA CYS A 213 13.31 1.50 -13.53
C CYS A 213 13.99 0.56 -14.53
N LEU A 214 13.88 0.81 -15.85
CA LEU A 214 14.63 0.07 -16.86
C LEU A 214 16.14 0.35 -16.76
N LYS A 215 16.54 1.60 -16.51
CA LYS A 215 17.94 1.97 -16.26
C LYS A 215 18.49 1.41 -14.96
N LEU A 216 17.68 1.41 -13.90
CA LEU A 216 18.03 0.70 -12.66
C LEU A 216 18.25 -0.79 -12.91
N LYS A 217 17.40 -1.44 -13.71
CA LYS A 217 17.57 -2.84 -14.10
C LYS A 217 18.88 -3.07 -14.87
N GLU A 218 19.26 -2.19 -15.79
CA GLU A 218 20.55 -2.27 -16.50
C GLU A 218 21.74 -2.22 -15.53
N ARG A 219 21.58 -1.55 -14.39
CA ARG A 219 22.53 -1.49 -13.28
C ARG A 219 22.32 -2.57 -12.20
N GLY A 220 21.50 -3.59 -12.46
CA GLY A 220 21.28 -4.71 -11.55
C GLY A 220 20.27 -4.49 -10.44
N VAL A 221 19.56 -3.35 -10.42
CA VAL A 221 18.59 -2.99 -9.36
C VAL A 221 17.16 -3.09 -9.88
N LEU A 222 16.36 -3.98 -9.29
CA LEU A 222 14.95 -4.12 -9.61
C LEU A 222 14.08 -3.25 -8.70
N ALA A 223 13.48 -2.21 -9.27
CA ALA A 223 12.48 -1.37 -8.62
C ALA A 223 11.13 -1.47 -9.35
N LYS A 224 10.05 -1.14 -8.64
CA LYS A 224 8.69 -1.21 -9.22
C LYS A 224 8.15 0.20 -9.50
N PRO A 225 7.85 0.55 -10.77
CA PRO A 225 7.16 1.79 -11.08
C PRO A 225 5.66 1.68 -10.76
N THR A 226 5.06 2.80 -10.40
CA THR A 226 3.62 2.95 -10.11
C THR A 226 3.11 4.29 -10.66
N HIS A 227 1.98 4.29 -11.37
CA HIS A 227 1.31 5.47 -11.93
C HIS A 227 2.27 6.44 -12.67
N ASP A 228 3.22 5.89 -13.42
CA ASP A 228 4.23 6.58 -14.24
C ASP A 228 5.15 7.57 -13.53
N THR A 229 4.97 7.81 -12.23
CA THR A 229 5.61 8.90 -11.49
C THR A 229 6.22 8.45 -10.18
N ILE A 230 5.95 7.23 -9.73
CA ILE A 230 6.41 6.76 -8.43
C ILE A 230 7.30 5.54 -8.61
N ILE A 231 8.48 5.56 -8.01
CA ILE A 231 9.36 4.39 -7.89
C ILE A 231 9.21 3.85 -6.48
N ARG A 232 8.70 2.63 -6.36
CA ARG A 232 8.51 1.96 -5.08
C ARG A 232 9.75 1.12 -4.74
N LEU A 233 10.33 1.39 -3.58
CA LEU A 233 11.52 0.74 -3.05
C LEU A 233 11.11 -0.10 -1.83
N THR A 234 10.96 -1.40 -2.05
CA THR A 234 10.55 -2.38 -1.02
C THR A 234 11.52 -3.56 -0.98
N PRO A 235 12.76 -3.36 -0.51
CA PRO A 235 13.77 -4.41 -0.50
C PRO A 235 13.45 -5.54 0.49
N PRO A 236 14.10 -6.71 0.44
CA PRO A 236 14.00 -7.72 1.49
C PRO A 236 14.35 -7.15 2.87
N LEU A 237 13.70 -7.63 3.94
CA LEU A 237 13.96 -7.14 5.30
C LEU A 237 15.36 -7.54 5.82
N SER A 238 15.94 -8.57 5.21
CA SER A 238 17.30 -9.05 5.46
C SER A 238 18.39 -8.23 4.75
N MET A 239 18.03 -7.28 3.87
CA MET A 239 18.98 -6.44 3.11
C MET A 239 20.07 -5.85 4.00
N SER A 240 21.32 -5.89 3.55
CA SER A 240 22.50 -5.31 4.19
C SER A 240 22.66 -3.81 3.88
N LEU A 241 23.52 -3.11 4.63
CA LEU A 241 23.83 -1.71 4.35
C LEU A 241 24.62 -1.54 3.04
N ASP A 242 25.44 -2.53 2.68
CA ASP A 242 26.20 -2.50 1.43
C ASP A 242 25.27 -2.62 0.22
N GLU A 243 24.31 -3.55 0.25
CA GLU A 243 23.28 -3.69 -0.79
C GLU A 243 22.38 -2.44 -0.88
N LEU A 244 22.06 -1.83 0.27
CA LEU A 244 21.35 -0.54 0.32
C LEU A 244 22.16 0.54 -0.41
N GLN A 245 23.46 0.64 -0.12
CA GLN A 245 24.34 1.63 -0.71
C GLN A 245 24.52 1.40 -2.22
N GLU A 246 24.64 0.15 -2.65
CA GLU A 246 24.71 -0.23 -4.06
C GLU A 246 23.43 0.18 -4.81
N GLY A 247 22.26 -0.10 -4.25
CA GLY A 247 20.97 0.30 -4.80
C GLY A 247 20.80 1.82 -4.92
N LEU A 248 21.25 2.57 -3.92
CA LEU A 248 21.21 4.04 -3.91
C LEU A 248 22.23 4.67 -4.86
N ASN A 249 23.40 4.07 -5.00
CA ASN A 249 24.39 4.50 -5.98
C ASN A 249 23.86 4.32 -7.40
N ALA A 250 23.25 3.17 -7.71
CA ALA A 250 22.61 2.95 -9.00
C ALA A 250 21.53 4.00 -9.27
N LEU A 251 20.68 4.33 -8.29
CA LEU A 251 19.69 5.40 -8.45
C LEU A 251 20.33 6.76 -8.74
N ARG A 252 21.40 7.12 -8.01
CA ARG A 252 22.13 8.38 -8.25
C ARG A 252 22.69 8.43 -9.66
N GLU A 253 23.37 7.36 -10.09
CA GLU A 253 23.97 7.28 -11.43
C GLU A 253 22.93 7.35 -12.54
N VAL A 254 21.74 6.75 -12.36
CA VAL A 254 20.64 6.88 -13.33
C VAL A 254 20.17 8.32 -13.43
N LEU A 255 20.02 9.02 -12.31
CA LEU A 255 19.58 10.42 -12.30
C LEU A 255 20.65 11.37 -12.88
N GLU A 256 21.93 11.07 -12.68
CA GLU A 256 23.06 11.91 -13.09
C GLU A 256 23.49 11.66 -14.55
N LEU A 257 23.61 10.39 -14.94
CA LEU A 257 24.22 9.99 -16.21
C LEU A 257 23.18 9.64 -17.28
N ASP A 258 22.20 8.79 -16.93
CA ASP A 258 21.25 8.26 -17.91
C ASP A 258 20.12 9.25 -18.22
N LEU A 259 19.67 10.00 -17.21
CA LEU A 259 18.51 10.88 -17.35
C LEU A 259 18.73 12.02 -18.37
N PRO A 260 19.89 12.71 -18.41
CA PRO A 260 20.16 13.72 -19.44
C PRO A 260 20.18 13.14 -20.86
N GLU A 261 20.56 11.88 -21.03
CA GLU A 261 20.53 11.20 -22.32
C GLU A 261 19.10 10.83 -22.72
N LEU A 262 18.33 10.26 -21.80
CA LEU A 262 16.92 9.93 -22.01
C LEU A 262 16.09 11.15 -22.43
N GLN A 263 16.37 12.32 -21.85
CA GLN A 263 15.69 13.58 -22.20
C GLN A 263 16.01 14.05 -23.62
N LYS A 264 17.17 13.69 -24.18
CA LYS A 264 17.55 14.01 -25.56
C LYS A 264 16.92 13.04 -26.57
N THR A 265 16.84 11.76 -26.21
CA THR A 265 16.42 10.71 -27.14
C THR A 265 14.90 10.54 -27.23
N LYS A 266 14.16 10.90 -26.19
CA LYS A 266 12.70 10.74 -26.15
C LYS A 266 12.04 12.07 -26.56
N PRO A 267 11.44 12.17 -27.77
CA PRO A 267 10.89 13.43 -28.27
C PRO A 267 9.78 13.96 -27.35
N LYS A 268 9.77 15.27 -27.07
CA LYS A 268 8.74 15.93 -26.25
C LYS A 268 7.33 15.80 -26.84
N ASP A 269 7.23 15.59 -28.15
CA ASP A 269 5.97 15.41 -28.85
C ASP A 269 5.64 13.91 -28.98
N ILE A 270 5.29 13.28 -27.86
CA ILE A 270 4.54 12.01 -27.92
C ILE A 270 3.06 12.43 -27.90
N PRO A 271 2.32 12.33 -29.02
CA PRO A 271 0.86 12.42 -28.94
C PRO A 271 0.37 11.38 -27.93
N PRO A 272 -0.66 11.68 -27.10
CA PRO A 272 -1.18 10.72 -26.12
C PRO A 272 -1.31 9.36 -26.79
N SER A 273 -0.66 8.36 -26.20
CA SER A 273 -0.39 7.06 -26.82
C SER A 273 -1.61 6.52 -27.57
N ALA A 274 -1.35 5.98 -28.76
CA ALA A 274 -2.30 5.33 -29.64
C ALA A 274 -3.45 4.65 -28.88
N SER A 275 -4.66 5.12 -29.16
CA SER A 275 -5.97 4.61 -28.76
C SER A 275 -5.96 3.59 -27.61
N ASP A 276 -6.46 3.98 -26.43
CA ASP A 276 -6.77 3.08 -25.30
C ASP A 276 -7.81 1.99 -25.62
N THR A 277 -8.22 1.90 -26.89
CA THR A 277 -9.05 0.84 -27.43
C THR A 277 -8.22 -0.42 -27.64
N CYS A 278 -8.63 -1.51 -26.99
CA CYS A 278 -8.13 -2.84 -27.31
C CYS A 278 -8.29 -3.11 -28.82
N ASP A 279 -7.17 -3.24 -29.52
CA ASP A 279 -7.01 -3.67 -30.91
C ASP A 279 -7.85 -4.90 -31.31
N ARG A 280 -8.17 -5.77 -30.35
CA ARG A 280 -8.99 -6.98 -30.58
C ARG A 280 -10.49 -6.79 -30.41
N CYS A 281 -10.93 -5.88 -29.53
CA CYS A 281 -12.35 -5.75 -29.17
C CYS A 281 -12.92 -4.33 -29.19
N GLY A 282 -12.11 -3.34 -29.53
CA GLY A 282 -12.47 -1.92 -29.62
C GLY A 282 -12.81 -1.26 -28.28
N ARG A 283 -12.76 -1.97 -27.15
CA ARG A 283 -13.10 -1.41 -25.84
C ARG A 283 -11.99 -0.49 -25.35
N ASN A 284 -12.37 0.74 -25.01
CA ASN A 284 -11.51 1.65 -24.29
C ASN A 284 -11.33 1.14 -22.85
N LEU A 285 -10.10 0.77 -22.48
CA LEU A 285 -9.80 0.15 -21.19
C LEU A 285 -9.88 1.13 -20.01
N TYR A 286 -9.93 2.44 -20.29
CA TYR A 286 -9.89 3.52 -19.28
C TYR A 286 -10.92 4.64 -19.51
N ALA A 287 -11.96 4.43 -20.34
CA ALA A 287 -13.02 5.41 -20.47
C ALA A 287 -13.74 5.58 -19.11
N SER A 288 -13.48 6.70 -18.44
CA SER A 288 -14.29 7.20 -17.34
C SER A 288 -15.71 7.41 -17.86
N THR A 289 -16.66 6.59 -17.43
CA THR A 289 -18.09 6.89 -17.54
C THR A 289 -18.38 8.06 -16.62
N ASP A 290 -18.20 9.28 -17.10
CA ASP A 290 -18.87 10.49 -16.59
C ASP A 290 -18.61 11.64 -17.55
N LYS A 291 -19.27 11.55 -18.71
CA LYS A 291 -19.91 12.69 -19.37
C LYS A 291 -21.24 12.16 -19.91
N ASP A 292 -22.30 12.92 -19.67
CA ASP A 292 -23.69 12.69 -20.06
C ASP A 292 -24.56 11.95 -19.02
N VAL A 293 -24.98 12.66 -17.96
CA VAL A 293 -26.35 13.19 -17.70
C VAL A 293 -26.34 13.98 -16.38
#